data_AF-A0A532E062-F1
#
_entry.id   AF-A0A532E062-F1
#
_cell.length_a   1.000
_cell.length_b   1.000
_cell.length_c   1.000
_cell.angle_alpha   90.00
_cell.angle_beta   90.00
_cell.angle_gamma   90.00
#
_symmetry.space_group_name_H-M   'P 1'
#
loop_
_entity.id
_entity.type
_entity.pdbx_description
1 polymer ?
#
loop_
_entity_poly.entity_id
_entity_poly.type
_entity_poly.pdbx_seq_one_letter_code
_entity_poly.pdbx_strand_id
1 'polypeptide(L)' 'MLMTMKVFLWWFVVGATMALSVLMLQGGIRDVMQAQGSVWTLKLAELLTTIIGGGLLGGCIALILDRIKKS' A
#
# COMPACT_ATOMS: atom_id res chain seq x y z
N MET A 1 10.99 0.51 -20.61
CA MET A 1 10.84 1.35 -19.41
C MET A 1 9.39 1.82 -19.20
N LEU A 2 8.75 2.47 -20.17
CA LEU A 2 7.35 2.96 -20.05
C LEU A 2 6.32 1.85 -19.73
N MET A 3 6.40 0.69 -20.37
CA MET A 3 5.54 -0.47 -20.07
C MET A 3 5.76 -1.00 -18.65
N THR A 4 7.01 -1.13 -18.24
CA THR A 4 7.41 -1.58 -16.89
C THR A 4 6.91 -0.64 -15.80
N MET A 5 7.00 0.68 -16.02
CA MET A 5 6.44 1.71 -15.12
C MET A 5 4.90 1.62 -15.03
N LYS A 6 4.21 1.39 -16.15
CA LYS A 6 2.75 1.17 -16.16
C LYS A 6 2.34 -0.07 -15.37
N VAL A 7 3.07 -1.18 -15.55
CA VAL A 7 2.82 -2.43 -14.81
C VAL A 7 3.08 -2.23 -13.32
N PHE A 8 4.20 -1.59 -12.96
CA PHE A 8 4.51 -1.25 -11.57
C PHE A 8 3.39 -0.39 -10.95
N LEU A 9 2.98 0.68 -11.62
CA LEU A 9 1.95 1.59 -11.09
C LEU A 9 0.59 0.89 -10.95
N TRP A 10 0.23 0.02 -11.90
CA TRP A 10 -1.00 -0.77 -11.80
C TRP A 10 -0.98 -1.70 -10.60
N TRP A 11 0.09 -2.46 -10.42
CA TRP A 11 0.25 -3.36 -9.28
C TRP A 11 0.44 -2.63 -7.95
N PHE A 12 1.03 -1.43 -7.98
CA PHE A 12 1.11 -0.55 -6.82
C PHE A 12 -0.28 -0.11 -6.37
N VAL A 13 -1.14 0.32 -7.29
CA VAL A 13 -2.53 0.70 -6.97
C VAL A 13 -3.31 -0.50 -6.42
N VAL A 14 -3.13 -1.69 -7.00
CA VAL A 14 -3.77 -2.92 -6.49
C VAL A 14 -3.30 -3.23 -5.07
N GLY A 15 -1.98 -3.20 -4.81
CA GLY A 15 -1.42 -3.46 -3.48
C GLY A 15 -1.84 -2.42 -2.42
N ALA A 16 -1.86 -1.14 -2.79
CA ALA A 16 -2.31 -0.05 -1.93
C ALA A 16 -3.81 -0.17 -1.61
N THR A 17 -4.63 -0.54 -2.60
CA THR A 17 -6.07 -0.73 -2.42
C THR A 17 -6.36 -1.91 -1.50
N MET A 18 -5.62 -3.01 -1.65
CA MET A 18 -5.76 -4.18 -0.77
C MET A 18 -5.40 -3.83 0.68
N ALA A 19 -4.26 -3.16 0.91
CA ALA A 19 -3.87 -2.70 2.23
C ALA A 19 -4.92 -1.75 2.85
N LEU A 20 -5.49 -0.85 2.05
CA LEU A 20 -6.59 0.03 2.48
C LEU A 20 -7.85 -0.76 2.86
N SER A 21 -8.25 -1.78 2.08
CA SER A 21 -9.39 -2.64 2.40
C SER A 21 -9.18 -3.40 3.71
N VAL A 22 -7.97 -3.89 3.97
CA VAL A 22 -7.62 -4.57 5.22
C VAL A 22 -7.64 -3.60 6.41
N LEU A 23 -7.12 -2.38 6.24
CA LEU A 23 -7.16 -1.34 7.27
C LEU A 23 -8.60 -0.92 7.62
N MET A 24 -9.50 -0.86 6.62
CA MET A 24 -10.93 -0.63 6.82
C MET A 24 -11.58 -1.77 7.63
N LEU A 25 -11.24 -3.02 7.33
CA LEU A 25 -11.77 -4.20 8.02
C LEU A 25 -11.24 -4.37 9.44
N GLN A 26 -9.95 -4.09 9.67
CA GLN A 26 -9.34 -4.15 11.00
C GLN A 26 -9.78 -2.97 11.89
N GLY A 27 -10.54 -2.01 11.36
CA GLY A 27 -11.02 -0.85 12.11
C GLY A 27 -9.95 0.21 12.36
N GLY A 28 -8.82 0.19 11.63
CA GLY A 28 -7.73 1.16 11.79
C GLY A 28 -8.18 2.61 11.59
N ILE A 29 -9.20 2.84 10.75
CA ILE A 29 -9.78 4.18 10.52
C ILE A 29 -10.65 4.64 11.70
N ARG A 30 -11.35 3.71 12.36
CA ARG A 30 -12.07 4.01 13.60
C ARG A 30 -11.11 4.35 14.73
N ASP A 31 -9.98 3.65 14.78
CA ASP A 31 -8.92 3.92 15.75
C ASP A 31 -8.31 5.32 15.54
N VAL A 32 -8.04 5.72 14.30
CA VAL A 32 -7.59 7.10 13.96
C VAL A 32 -8.65 8.16 14.30
N MET A 33 -9.94 7.88 14.10
CA MET A 33 -11.02 8.82 14.46
C MET A 33 -11.24 8.95 15.98
N GLN A 34 -11.08 7.86 16.74
CA GLN A 34 -11.24 7.88 18.20
C GLN A 34 -9.98 8.34 18.93
N ALA A 35 -8.80 8.26 18.31
CA ALA A 35 -7.56 8.83 18.79
C ALA A 35 -7.52 10.36 18.58
N GLN A 36 -8.47 11.09 19.16
CA GLN A 36 -8.44 12.55 19.28
C GLN A 36 -7.47 12.96 20.41
N GLY A 37 -6.17 12.94 20.14
CA GLY A 37 -5.10 13.37 21.06
C GLY A 37 -3.72 13.36 20.39
N SER A 38 -2.65 13.69 21.13
CA SER A 38 -1.25 13.86 20.65
C SER A 38 -0.68 12.72 19.77
N VAL A 39 -1.33 11.56 19.72
CA VAL A 39 -0.91 10.35 18.99
C VAL A 39 -1.54 10.27 17.59
N TRP A 40 -2.47 11.17 17.25
CA TRP A 40 -3.17 11.16 15.95
C TRP A 40 -2.20 11.21 14.76
N THR A 41 -1.17 12.05 14.82
CA THR A 41 -0.19 12.20 13.74
C THR A 41 0.64 10.92 13.54
N LEU A 42 0.98 10.21 14.63
CA LEU A 42 1.73 8.96 14.58
C LEU A 42 0.90 7.84 13.96
N LYS A 43 -0.38 7.75 14.35
CA LYS A 43 -1.29 6.72 13.83
C LYS A 43 -1.61 6.96 12.36
N LEU A 44 -1.72 8.22 11.95
CA LEU A 44 -1.91 8.60 10.55
C LEU A 44 -0.66 8.31 9.72
N ALA A 45 0.54 8.52 10.28
CA ALA A 45 1.79 8.14 9.64
C ALA A 45 1.92 6.61 9.48
N GLU A 46 1.60 5.81 10.50
CA GLU A 46 1.57 4.34 10.37
C GLU A 46 0.59 3.87 9.28
N LEU A 47 -0.61 4.45 9.26
CA LEU A 47 -1.65 4.10 8.29
C LEU A 47 -1.19 4.44 6.86
N LEU A 48 -0.58 5.61 6.66
CA LEU A 48 -0.02 6.02 5.38
C LEU A 48 1.15 5.11 4.96
N THR A 49 2.05 4.79 5.89
CA THR A 49 3.20 3.92 5.64
C THR A 49 2.76 2.51 5.28
N THR A 50 1.68 2.02 5.87
CA THR A 50 1.09 0.70 5.57
C THR A 50 0.50 0.66 4.15
N ILE A 51 -0.23 1.70 3.74
CA ILE A 51 -0.80 1.79 2.38
C ILE A 51 0.33 1.86 1.34
N ILE A 52 1.30 2.74 1.56
CA ILE A 52 2.45 2.92 0.65
C ILE A 52 3.29 1.64 0.60
N GLY A 53 3.54 1.01 1.75
CA GLY A 53 4.27 -0.25 1.85
C GLY A 53 3.58 -1.40 1.13
N GLY A 54 2.26 -1.54 1.29
CA GLY A 54 1.45 -2.53 0.58
C GLY A 54 1.50 -2.35 -0.94
N GLY A 55 1.41 -1.10 -1.41
CA GLY A 55 1.59 -0.76 -2.83
C GLY A 55 2.99 -1.09 -3.34
N LEU A 56 4.04 -0.72 -2.59
CA LEU A 56 5.42 -0.99 -2.96
C LEU A 56 5.70 -2.50 -3.09
N LEU A 57 5.22 -3.31 -2.14
CA LEU A 57 5.33 -4.76 -2.20
C LEU A 57 4.66 -5.32 -3.47
N GLY A 58 3.42 -4.90 -3.76
CA GLY A 58 2.71 -5.31 -4.97
C GLY A 58 3.45 -4.92 -6.25
N GLY A 59 3.94 -3.68 -6.32
CA GLY A 59 4.74 -3.18 -7.44
C GLY A 59 6.05 -3.93 -7.62
N CYS A 60 6.79 -4.20 -6.54
CA CYS A 60 8.05 -4.95 -6.59
C CYS A 60 7.85 -6.40 -7.06
N ILE A 61 6.81 -7.08 -6.58
CA ILE A 61 6.48 -8.46 -7.02
C ILE A 61 6.19 -8.48 -8.52
N ALA A 62 5.44 -7.51 -9.04
CA ALA A 62 5.14 -7.41 -10.47
C ALA A 62 6.40 -7.26 -11.33
N LEU A 63 7.37 -6.47 -10.86
CA LEU A 63 8.66 -6.32 -11.54
C LEU A 63 9.49 -7.61 -11.48
N ILE A 64 9.49 -8.32 -10.36
CA ILE A 64 10.19 -9.61 -10.23
C ILE A 64 9.58 -10.64 -11.18
N LEU A 65 8.25 -10.74 -11.24
CA LEU A 65 7.55 -11.63 -12.17
C LEU A 65 7.81 -11.28 -13.64
N ASP A 66 7.83 -9.98 -13.99
CA ASP A 66 8.19 -9.52 -15.34
C ASP A 66 9.64 -9.89 -15.70
N ARG A 67 10.55 -9.85 -14.73
CA ARG A 67 11.95 -10.29 -14.91
C ARG A 67 12.06 -11.80 -15.06
N ILE A 68 11.38 -12.60 -14.24
CA ILE A 68 11.40 -14.07 -14.32
C ILE A 68 10.82 -14.54 -15.66
N LYS A 69 9.69 -13.98 -16.09
CA LYS A 69 9.04 -14.34 -17.36
C LYS A 69 9.88 -14.02 -18.59
N LYS A 70 10.85 -13.11 -18.48
CA LYS A 70 11.73 -12.69 -19.56
C LYS A 70 13.05 -13.47 -19.61
N SER A 71 13.36 -14.27 -18.59
CA SER A 71 14.50 -15.19 -18.55
C SER A 71 14.12 -16.58 -19.04
#